data_AF-A0A1N5W7D2-F1
#
_entry.id   AF-A0A1N5W7D2-F1
#
_cell.length_a   1.000
_cell.length_b   1.000
_cell.length_c   1.000
_cell.angle_alpha   90.00
_cell.angle_beta   90.00
_cell.angle_gamma   90.00
#
_symmetry.space_group_name_H-M   'P 1'
#
loop_
_entity.id
_entity.type
_entity.pdbx_description
1 polymer ?
#
loop_
_entity_poly.entity_id
_entity_poly.type
_entity_poly.pdbx_seq_one_letter_code
_entity_poly.pdbx_strand_id
1 'polypeptide(L)' 'MTDLTGTVWRKSTRSGGNGGNCVEVATNLLRIVAVRDSKDRPGPVLTFRPHAWSEFIKAVDRNAFR' A
#
# COMPACT_ATOMS: atom_id res chain seq x y z
N MET A 1 4.84 -12.43 12.04
CA MET A 1 5.31 -11.45 11.05
C MET A 1 4.92 -11.96 9.69
N THR A 2 4.19 -11.18 8.89
CA THR A 2 3.74 -11.60 7.54
C THR A 2 4.96 -11.78 6.65
N ASP A 3 5.07 -12.91 5.94
CA ASP A 3 6.15 -13.11 4.98
C ASP A 3 5.91 -12.22 3.75
N LEU A 4 6.85 -11.31 3.51
CA LEU A 4 6.84 -10.37 2.39
C LEU A 4 8.00 -10.65 1.41
N THR A 5 8.63 -11.82 1.53
CA THR A 5 9.66 -12.25 0.60
C THR A 5 9.07 -12.30 -0.82
N GLY A 6 9.77 -11.70 -1.79
CA GLY A 6 9.31 -11.65 -3.17
C GLY A 6 8.28 -10.57 -3.51
N THR A 7 8.00 -9.61 -2.62
CA THR A 7 7.19 -8.43 -2.99
C THR A 7 7.81 -7.67 -4.16
N VAL A 8 7.00 -7.38 -5.18
CA VAL A 8 7.33 -6.45 -6.26
C VAL A 8 6.63 -5.13 -5.97
N TRP A 9 7.39 -4.17 -5.46
CA TRP A 9 6.87 -2.86 -5.07
C TRP A 9 6.62 -1.96 -6.27
N ARG A 10 5.39 -1.48 -6.39
CA ARG A 10 5.02 -0.43 -7.35
C ARG A 10 4.85 0.89 -6.62
N LYS A 11 5.66 1.88 -6.96
CA LYS A 11 5.52 3.25 -6.46
C LYS A 11 4.31 3.93 -7.10
N SER A 12 3.52 4.64 -6.29
CA SER A 12 2.41 5.44 -6.80
C SER A 12 2.91 6.61 -7.64
N THR A 13 2.25 6.89 -8.76
CA THR A 13 2.55 8.06 -9.63
C THR A 13 2.26 9.39 -8.94
N ARG A 14 1.51 9.38 -7.84
CA ARG A 14 1.28 10.57 -7.00
C ARG A 14 2.44 10.84 -6.03
N SER A 15 3.44 9.96 -5.98
CA SER A 15 4.68 10.14 -5.21
C SER A 15 5.64 11.07 -5.98
N GLY A 16 5.47 12.38 -5.85
CA GLY A 16 6.21 13.41 -6.60
C GLY A 16 6.97 14.43 -5.73
N GLY A 17 7.88 15.18 -6.36
CA GLY A 17 8.97 15.97 -5.75
C GLY A 17 8.60 17.17 -4.87
N ASN A 18 7.33 17.51 -4.70
CA ASN A 18 6.90 18.65 -3.87
C ASN A 18 6.50 18.24 -2.44
N GLY A 19 7.14 17.22 -1.86
CA GLY A 19 6.88 16.81 -0.48
C GLY A 19 5.63 15.95 -0.26
N GLY A 20 5.03 15.39 -1.32
CA GLY A 20 3.87 14.49 -1.21
C GLY A 20 4.13 13.25 -0.36
N ASN A 21 3.05 12.65 0.16
CA ASN A 21 3.09 11.36 0.86
C ASN A 21 3.37 10.26 -0.17
N CYS A 22 4.57 9.67 -0.12
CA CYS A 22 5.03 8.71 -1.11
C CYS A 22 4.68 7.28 -0.67
N VAL A 23 3.89 6.56 -1.46
CA VAL A 23 3.43 5.21 -1.12
C VAL A 23 3.85 4.19 -2.17
N GLU A 24 4.25 3.02 -1.70
CA GLU A 24 4.53 1.83 -2.51
C GLU A 24 3.55 0.72 -2.16
N VAL A 25 3.07 0.00 -3.16
CA VAL A 25 2.11 -1.10 -3.01
C VAL A 25 2.63 -2.35 -3.72
N ALA A 26 2.52 -3.51 -3.08
CA ALA A 26 2.78 -4.81 -3.69
C ALA A 26 1.50 -5.65 -3.68
N THR A 27 1.07 -6.12 -4.86
CA THR A 27 -0.14 -6.92 -5.06
C THR A 27 0.17 -8.31 -5.65
N ASN A 28 1.45 -8.65 -5.80
CA ASN A 28 1.91 -9.89 -6.44
C ASN A 28 2.00 -11.08 -5.47
N LEU A 29 1.75 -10.85 -4.17
CA LEU A 29 1.75 -11.90 -3.18
C LEU A 29 0.38 -12.60 -3.11
N LEU A 30 0.40 -13.90 -2.83
CA LEU A 30 -0.83 -14.67 -2.66
C LEU A 30 -1.55 -14.20 -1.39
N ARG A 31 -2.82 -13.77 -1.55
CA ARG A 31 -3.72 -13.37 -0.45
C ARG A 31 -3.26 -12.17 0.39
N ILE A 32 -2.25 -11.43 -0.06
CA ILE A 32 -1.71 -10.27 0.66
C ILE A 32 -1.57 -9.10 -0.32
N VAL A 33 -2.06 -7.94 0.10
CA VAL A 33 -1.68 -6.64 -0.45
C VAL A 33 -0.85 -5.94 0.62
N ALA A 34 0.37 -5.54 0.27
CA ALA A 34 1.28 -4.86 1.18
C ALA A 34 1.43 -3.38 0.78
N VAL A 35 1.44 -2.49 1.77
CA VAL A 35 1.58 -1.04 1.59
C VAL A 35 2.64 -0.52 2.54
N ARG A 36 3.56 0.31 2.02
CA ARG A 36 4.59 0.94 2.84
C ARG A 36 4.82 2.40 2.43
N ASP A 37 5.45 3.14 3.33
CA ASP A 37 6.02 4.44 3.02
C ASP A 37 7.25 4.25 2.12
N SER A 38 7.28 4.97 0.99
CA SER A 38 8.46 4.94 0.10
C SER A 38 9.67 5.63 0.72
N LYS A 39 9.45 6.55 1.66
CA LYS A 39 10.50 7.32 2.37
C LYS A 39 11.09 6.54 3.54
N ASP A 40 10.33 5.61 4.12
CA ASP A 40 10.77 4.74 5.20
C ASP A 40 10.59 3.25 4.81
N ARG A 41 11.44 2.79 3.88
CA ARG A 41 11.43 1.40 3.40
C ARG A 41 11.68 0.33 4.47
N PRO A 42 12.56 0.53 5.48
CA PRO A 42 12.75 -0.44 6.56
C PRO A 42 11.66 -0.36 7.64
N GLY A 43 10.80 0.67 7.59
CA GLY A 43 9.70 0.86 8.52
C GLY A 43 8.55 -0.14 8.39
N PRO A 44 7.48 0.06 9.18
CA PRO A 44 6.34 -0.85 9.21
C PRO A 44 5.62 -0.98 7.87
N VAL A 45 5.17 -2.20 7.55
CA VAL A 45 4.38 -2.50 6.37
C VAL A 45 2.95 -2.84 6.79
N LEU A 46 1.97 -2.15 6.20
CA LEU A 46 0.56 -2.49 6.35
C LEU A 46 0.22 -3.64 5.40
N THR A 47 -0.48 -4.66 5.90
CA THR A 47 -0.88 -5.82 5.11
C THR A 47 -2.39 -6.02 5.15
N PHE A 48 -2.98 -6.23 3.98
CA PHE A 48 -4.42 -6.42 3.79
C PHE A 48 -4.70 -7.74 3.09
N ARG A 49 -5.86 -8.34 3.35
CA ARG A 49 -6.43 -9.33 2.42
C ARG A 49 -6.90 -8.59 1.15
N PRO A 50 -6.84 -9.21 -0.04
CA PRO A 50 -7.25 -8.55 -1.30
C PRO A 50 -8.65 -7.96 -1.26
N HIS A 51 -9.61 -8.67 -0.65
CA HIS A 51 -10.98 -8.16 -0.50
C HIS A 51 -11.02 -6.90 0.39
N ALA A 52 -10.33 -6.91 1.53
CA ALA A 52 -10.28 -5.76 2.44
C ALA A 52 -9.60 -4.55 1.77
N TRP A 53 -8.58 -4.78 0.95
CA TRP A 53 -7.94 -3.73 0.16
C TRP A 53 -8.91 -3.09 -0.84
N SER A 54 -9.66 -3.91 -1.59
CA SER A 54 -10.67 -3.40 -2.54
C SER A 54 -11.76 -2.57 -1.84
N GLU A 55 -12.27 -3.04 -0.69
CA GLU A 55 -13.26 -2.30 0.08
C GLU A 55 -12.69 -1.00 0.68
N PHE A 56 -11.43 -1.04 1.15
CA PHE A 56 -10.73 0.16 1.61
C PHE A 56 -10.66 1.23 0.51
N ILE A 57 -10.26 0.85 -0.71
CA ILE A 57 -10.18 1.80 -1.83
C ILE A 57 -11.56 2.37 -2.18
N LYS A 58 -12.61 1.54 -2.21
CA LYS A 58 -13.99 2.02 -2.43
C LYS A 58 -14.45 2.98 -1.34
N ALA A 59 -14.10 2.71 -0.08
CA ALA A 59 -14.44 3.58 1.05
C ALA A 59 -13.72 4.93 0.96
N VAL A 60 -12.43 4.94 0.58
CA VAL A 60 -11.67 6.18 0.31
C VAL A 60 -12.30 6.98 -0.84
N ASP A 61 -12.66 6.32 -1.95
CA ASP A 61 -13.28 6.97 -3.11
C ASP A 61 -14.64 7.63 -2.76
N ARG A 62 -15.41 6.96 -1.89
CA ARG A 62 -16.67 7.50 -1.32
C ARG A 62 -16.47 8.52 -0.20
N ASN A 63 -15.21 8.84 0.14
CA ASN A 63 -14.85 9.74 1.22
C ASN A 63 -15.45 9.33 2.59
N ALA A 64 -15.50 8.02 2.86
CA ALA A 64 -16.20 7.43 4.00
C ALA A 64 -15.43 7.51 5.34
N PHE A 65 -14.18 7.97 5.33
CA PHE A 65 -13.32 8.09 6.52
C PHE A 65 -13.16 9.55 7.00
N ARG A 66 -14.16 10.37 6.70
CA ARG A 66 -14.14 11.81 7.03
C ARG A 66 -14.75 12.10 8.39
#